data_AF-A0A377KPF2-F1
#
_entry.id   AF-A0A377KPF2-F1
#
_cell.length_a   1.000
_cell.length_b   1.000
_cell.length_c   1.000
_cell.angle_alpha   90.00
_cell.angle_beta   90.00
_cell.angle_gamma   90.00
#
_symmetry.space_group_name_H-M   'P 1'
#
loop_
_entity.id
_entity.type
_entity.pdbx_description
1 polymer ?
#
loop_
_entity_poly.entity_id
_entity_poly.type
_entity_poly.pdbx_seq_one_letter_code
_entity_poly.pdbx_strand_id
1 'polypeptide(L)'
;MGNQNDIDIYFADPGTPSQRALNEHSNGLLRRDGLVKAMDFNEVSESFIQAVASKRNHIPRKSLKYQTPMEIFLRNIKPDDLSNLI
;
A
#
# COMPACT_ATOMS: atom_id res chain seq x y z
N MET A 1 -26.95 -7.98 1.24
CA MET A 1 -25.50 -7.83 1.00
C MET A 1 -25.11 -6.45 1.50
N GLY A 2 -24.83 -6.33 2.80
CA GLY A 2 -24.40 -5.08 3.43
C GLY A 2 -22.88 -5.04 3.56
N ASN A 3 -22.37 -3.95 4.13
CA ASN A 3 -20.98 -3.79 4.52
C ASN A 3 -20.58 -4.85 5.58
N GLN A 4 -20.24 -6.06 5.12
CA GLN A 4 -20.04 -7.24 5.97
C GLN A 4 -18.94 -7.05 7.03
N ASN A 5 -17.96 -6.20 6.73
CA ASN A 5 -16.83 -5.91 7.60
C ASN A 5 -16.94 -4.54 8.29
N ASP A 6 -18.08 -3.87 8.16
CA ASP A 6 -18.32 -2.55 8.75
C ASP A 6 -17.23 -1.50 8.43
N ILE A 7 -16.79 -1.46 7.16
CA ILE A 7 -15.77 -0.54 6.65
C ILE A 7 -16.40 0.71 6.05
N ASP A 8 -16.03 1.89 6.53
CA ASP A 8 -16.42 3.15 5.89
C ASP A 8 -15.77 3.32 4.50
N ILE A 9 -16.56 3.80 3.53
CA ILE A 9 -16.10 4.01 2.15
C ILE A 9 -16.07 5.51 1.84
N TYR A 10 -14.90 5.99 1.40
CA TYR A 10 -14.66 7.40 1.05
C TYR A 10 -14.26 7.54 -0.42
N PHE A 11 -14.78 8.58 -1.09
CA PHE A 11 -14.42 8.94 -2.46
C PHE A 11 -13.76 10.32 -2.49
N ALA A 12 -12.86 10.54 -3.46
CA ALA A 12 -12.35 11.87 -3.74
C ALA A 12 -13.43 12.69 -4.47
N ASP A 13 -13.50 13.97 -4.15
CA ASP A 13 -14.38 14.93 -4.80
C ASP A 13 -14.04 15.06 -6.30
N PRO A 14 -15.05 15.22 -7.17
CA PRO A 14 -14.82 15.47 -8.58
C PRO A 14 -13.90 16.68 -8.79
N GLY A 15 -12.89 16.53 -9.64
CA GLY A 15 -11.94 17.60 -9.94
C GLY A 15 -10.86 17.84 -8.85
N THR A 16 -10.79 16.99 -7.81
CA THR A 16 -9.83 17.18 -6.70
C THR A 16 -8.78 16.05 -6.64
N PRO A 17 -7.85 15.97 -7.60
CA PRO A 17 -6.84 14.90 -7.64
C PRO A 17 -5.89 14.91 -6.44
N SER A 18 -5.73 16.06 -5.76
CA SER A 18 -4.89 16.21 -4.58
C SER A 18 -5.34 15.36 -3.39
N GLN A 19 -6.62 15.01 -3.28
CA GLN A 19 -7.13 14.11 -2.23
C GLN A 19 -6.58 12.68 -2.35
N ARG A 20 -5.94 12.33 -3.47
CA ARG A 20 -5.28 11.03 -3.69
C ARG A 20 -3.77 11.15 -3.89
N ALA A 21 -3.17 12.29 -3.53
CA ALA A 21 -1.77 12.60 -3.83
C ALA A 21 -0.79 11.53 -3.33
N LEU A 22 -0.98 11.01 -2.11
CA LEU A 22 -0.12 9.98 -1.53
C LEU A 22 -0.26 8.62 -2.22
N ASN A 23 -1.47 8.26 -2.65
CA ASN A 23 -1.72 7.03 -3.39
C ASN A 23 -1.04 7.09 -4.77
N GLU A 24 -1.17 8.21 -5.47
CA GLU A 24 -0.52 8.40 -6.77
C GLU A 24 1.02 8.43 -6.66
N HIS A 25 1.56 9.04 -5.61
CA HIS A 25 2.98 8.99 -5.33
C HIS A 25 3.47 7.57 -5.09
N SER A 26 2.75 6.79 -4.27
CA SER A 26 3.08 5.39 -3.96
C SER A 26 2.98 4.50 -5.19
N ASN A 27 1.96 4.68 -6.03
CA ASN A 27 1.82 3.97 -7.30
C ASN A 27 2.98 4.28 -8.26
N GLY A 28 3.46 5.52 -8.30
CA GLY A 28 4.63 5.89 -9.07
C GLY A 28 5.90 5.14 -8.63
N LEU A 29 6.06 4.89 -7.34
CA LEU A 29 7.18 4.14 -6.79
C LEU A 29 7.11 2.64 -7.15
N LEU A 30 5.93 2.03 -7.03
CA LEU A 30 5.71 0.63 -7.43
C LEU A 30 6.04 0.40 -8.91
N ARG A 31 5.70 1.36 -9.78
CA ARG A 31 6.03 1.31 -11.21
C ARG A 31 7.52 1.37 -11.48
N ARG A 32 8.28 2.17 -10.70
CA ARG A 32 9.74 2.23 -10.81
C ARG A 32 10.41 0.92 -10.39
N ASP A 33 9.75 0.14 -9.54
CA ASP A 33 10.29 -1.10 -8.96
C ASP A 33 9.81 -2.37 -9.68
N GLY A 34 9.09 -2.25 -10.80
CA GLY A 34 8.84 -3.37 -11.71
C GLY A 34 7.38 -3.56 -12.13
N LEU A 35 6.43 -2.97 -11.41
CA LEU A 35 5.00 -3.05 -11.76
C LEU A 35 4.64 -1.95 -12.79
N VAL A 36 5.18 -2.07 -13.99
CA VAL A 36 5.06 -1.05 -15.04
C VAL A 36 3.60 -0.79 -15.42
N LYS A 37 3.32 0.40 -15.97
CA LYS A 37 1.97 0.77 -16.38
C LYS A 37 1.45 -0.21 -17.44
N ALA A 38 0.18 -0.60 -17.32
CA ALA A 38 -0.51 -1.52 -18.23
C ALA A 38 0.07 -2.95 -18.28
N MET A 39 0.85 -3.35 -17.27
CA MET A 39 1.21 -4.74 -17.05
C MET A 39 -0.05 -5.56 -16.74
N ASP A 40 -0.22 -6.71 -17.42
CA ASP A 40 -1.31 -7.63 -17.13
C ASP A 40 -0.98 -8.46 -15.88
N PHE A 41 -1.69 -8.19 -14.78
CA PHE A 41 -1.46 -8.92 -13.52
C PHE A 41 -1.90 -10.38 -13.56
N ASN A 42 -2.67 -10.82 -14.58
CA ASN A 42 -2.95 -12.24 -14.76
C ASN A 42 -1.70 -13.01 -15.21
N GLU A 43 -0.74 -12.33 -15.84
CA GLU A 43 0.52 -12.93 -16.32
C GLU A 43 1.69 -12.74 -15.34
N VAL A 44 1.48 -11.99 -14.27
CA VAL A 44 2.51 -11.68 -13.28
C VAL A 44 2.38 -12.64 -12.10
N SER A 45 3.49 -13.25 -11.71
CA SER A 45 3.48 -14.13 -10.54
C SER A 45 3.18 -13.36 -9.26
N GLU A 46 2.37 -13.95 -8.40
CA GLU A 46 2.08 -13.38 -7.08
C GLU A 46 3.37 -13.14 -6.27
N SER A 47 4.33 -14.05 -6.38
CA SER A 47 5.65 -13.92 -5.75
C SER A 47 6.39 -12.65 -6.19
N PHE A 48 6.26 -12.25 -7.45
CA PHE A 48 6.86 -11.01 -7.94
C PHE A 48 6.16 -9.78 -7.36
N ILE A 49 4.83 -9.78 -7.32
CA ILE A 49 4.04 -8.69 -6.73
C ILE A 49 4.41 -8.52 -5.25
N GLN A 50 4.48 -9.63 -4.50
CA GLN A 50 4.88 -9.65 -3.10
C GLN A 50 6.33 -9.17 -2.93
N ALA A 51 7.26 -9.55 -3.80
CA ALA A 51 8.64 -9.10 -3.74
C ALA A 51 8.75 -7.57 -3.96
N VAL A 52 8.01 -7.00 -4.91
CA VAL A 52 7.97 -5.55 -5.14
C VAL A 52 7.39 -4.83 -3.93
N ALA A 53 6.28 -5.32 -3.38
CA ALA A 53 5.65 -4.75 -2.18
C ALA A 53 6.59 -4.81 -0.97
N SER A 54 7.19 -5.98 -0.73
CA SER A 54 8.16 -6.20 0.36
C SER A 54 9.36 -5.27 0.25
N LYS A 55 9.94 -5.15 -0.96
CA LYS A 55 11.03 -4.20 -1.23
C LYS A 55 10.61 -2.78 -0.84
N ARG A 56 9.44 -2.30 -1.28
CA ARG A 56 8.97 -0.94 -0.95
C ARG A 56 8.72 -0.74 0.54
N ASN A 57 8.19 -1.74 1.23
CA ASN A 57 7.85 -1.67 2.65
C ASN A 57 9.08 -1.69 3.56
N HIS A 58 10.22 -2.18 3.07
CA HIS A 58 11.50 -2.21 3.78
C HIS A 58 12.48 -1.09 3.38
N ILE A 59 12.12 -0.19 2.46
CA ILE A 59 12.94 0.98 2.13
C ILE A 59 12.68 2.11 3.14
N PRO A 60 13.71 2.60 3.86
CA PRO A 60 13.61 3.78 4.72
C PRO A 60 13.07 5.02 4.00
N ARG A 61 12.17 5.77 4.64
CA ARG A 61 11.61 7.01 4.08
C ARG A 61 12.01 8.22 4.91
N LYS A 62 12.51 9.27 4.24
CA LYS A 62 12.83 10.55 4.91
C LYS A 62 11.63 11.15 5.64
N SER A 63 10.43 11.04 5.08
CA SER A 63 9.18 11.48 5.72
C SER A 63 8.84 10.72 7.01
N LEU A 64 9.39 9.53 7.20
CA LEU A 64 9.25 8.70 8.39
C LEU A 64 10.50 8.75 9.28
N LYS A 65 11.28 9.85 9.22
CA LYS A 65 12.55 9.98 9.96
C LYS A 65 13.53 8.83 9.69
N TYR A 66 13.56 8.36 8.43
CA TYR A 66 14.38 7.24 7.98
C TYR A 66 14.01 5.88 8.60
N GLN A 67 12.79 5.72 9.12
CA GLN A 67 12.21 4.41 9.44
C GLN A 67 11.56 3.80 8.18
N THR A 68 11.39 2.48 8.18
CA THR A 68 10.70 1.77 7.10
C THR A 68 9.18 1.84 7.29
N PRO A 69 8.38 1.82 6.21
CA PRO A 69 6.93 1.67 6.32
C PRO A 69 6.51 0.47 7.18
N MET A 70 7.21 -0.66 7.06
CA MET A 70 6.93 -1.87 7.84
C MET A 70 7.09 -1.64 9.35
N GLU A 71 8.19 -0.99 9.76
CA GLU A 71 8.44 -0.67 11.18
C GLU A 71 7.36 0.25 11.76
N ILE A 72 6.96 1.29 11.01
CA ILE A 72 5.92 2.22 11.45
C ILE A 72 4.57 1.51 11.51
N PHE A 73 4.26 0.67 10.53
CA PHE A 73 3.02 -0.10 10.51
C PHE A 73 2.90 -1.01 11.75
N LEU A 74 3.92 -1.83 12.02
CA LEU A 74 3.91 -2.73 13.18
C LEU A 74 3.82 -1.98 14.52
N ARG A 75 4.39 -0.78 14.63
CA ARG A 75 4.28 0.04 15.84
C ARG A 75 2.84 0.54 16.10
N ASN A 76 2.05 0.73 15.05
CA ASN A 76 0.71 1.34 15.16
C ASN A 76 -0.43 0.30 15.18
N ILE A 77 -0.11 -0.99 15.07
CA ILE A 77 -1.10 -2.07 15.14
C ILE A 77 -1.19 -2.59 16.56
N LYS A 78 -2.40 -2.89 17.02
CA LYS A 78 -2.59 -3.50 18.33
C LYS A 78 -2.25 -4.99 18.27
N PRO A 79 -1.75 -5.59 19.36
CA PRO A 79 -1.46 -7.03 19.40
C PRO A 79 -2.64 -7.90 18.97
N ASP A 80 -3.87 -7.52 19.34
CA ASP A 80 -5.10 -8.25 19.01
C ASP A 80 -5.48 -8.18 17.52
N ASP A 81 -5.01 -7.15 16.79
CA ASP A 81 -5.23 -7.02 15.35
C ASP A 81 -4.20 -7.84 14.56
N LEU A 82 -3.04 -8.09 15.16
CA LEU A 82 -1.93 -8.84 14.56
C LEU A 82 -2.23 -10.34 14.48
N SER A 83 -2.95 -10.89 15.46
CA SER A 83 -3.34 -12.32 15.50
C SER A 83 -4.33 -12.72 14.42
N ASN A 84 -5.06 -11.76 13.83
CA ASN A 84 -5.99 -12.01 12.72
C ASN A 84 -5.30 -11.94 11.34
N LEU A 85 -4.01 -11.61 11.30
CA LEU A 85 -3.22 -11.45 10.07
C LEU A 85 -2.33 -12.67 9.75
N ILE A 86 -2.31 -13.68 10.63
CA ILE A 86 -1.49 -14.89 10.57
C ILE A 86 -2.40 -16.11 10.65
#